data_AF-A0A765TB16-F1
#
_entry.id   AF-A0A765TB16-F1
#
_cell.length_a   1.000
_cell.length_b   1.000
_cell.length_c   1.000
_cell.angle_alpha   90.00
_cell.angle_beta   90.00
_cell.angle_gamma   90.00
#
_symmetry.space_group_name_H-M   'P 1'
#
loop_
_entity.id
_entity.type
_entity.pdbx_description
1 polymer ?
#
loop_
_entity_poly.entity_id
_entity_poly.type
_entity_poly.pdbx_seq_one_letter_code
_entity_poly.pdbx_strand_id
1 'polypeptide(L)' 'MNISNSQIDILRRDVRAGLRALFRPEPQTAVEWADANYYLPK' A
#
# COMPACT_ATOMS: atom_id res chain seq x y z
N MET A 1 30.52 9.33 -7.14
CA MET A 1 29.05 9.46 -7.32
C MET A 1 28.47 9.95 -6.01
N ASN A 2 27.69 11.03 -6.02
CA ASN A 2 26.97 11.52 -4.85
C ASN A 2 25.46 11.38 -5.13
N ILE A 3 24.75 10.62 -4.31
CA ILE A 3 23.31 10.40 -4.47
C ILE A 3 22.60 11.37 -3.52
N SER A 4 21.78 12.25 -4.08
CA SER A 4 20.97 13.19 -3.30
C SER A 4 19.77 12.51 -2.65
N ASN A 5 19.24 13.10 -1.57
CA ASN A 5 18.05 12.57 -0.89
C ASN A 5 16.84 12.45 -1.82
N SER A 6 16.64 13.38 -2.76
CA SER A 6 15.56 13.31 -3.73
C SER A 6 15.67 12.10 -4.66
N GLN A 7 16.90 11.74 -5.07
CA GLN A 7 17.13 10.53 -5.87
C GLN A 7 16.84 9.26 -5.07
N ILE A 8 17.13 9.25 -3.76
CA ILE A 8 16.76 8.14 -2.87
C ILE A 8 15.24 8.02 -2.76
N ASP A 9 14.52 9.14 -2.64
CA ASP A 9 13.07 9.13 -2.51
C ASP A 9 12.37 8.65 -3.80
N ILE A 10 12.89 9.05 -4.96
CA ILE A 10 12.45 8.53 -6.25
C ILE A 10 12.69 7.02 -6.33
N LEU A 11 13.88 6.54 -5.94
CA LEU A 11 14.19 5.12 -5.94
C LEU A 11 13.22 4.33 -5.05
N ARG A 12 12.96 4.81 -3.83
CA ARG A 12 12.00 4.17 -2.90
C ARG A 12 10.60 4.09 -3.51
N ARG A 13 10.14 5.16 -4.14
CA ARG A 13 8.83 5.21 -4.81
C ARG A 13 8.76 4.20 -5.94
N ASP A 14 9.75 4.18 -6.81
CA ASP A 14 9.75 3.36 -8.02
C ASP A 14 9.90 1.87 -7.69
N VAL A 15 10.73 1.52 -6.70
CA VAL A 15 10.82 0.17 -6.16
C VAL A 15 9.49 -0.28 -5.57
N ARG A 16 8.82 0.56 -4.76
CA ARG A 16 7.51 0.23 -4.18
C ARG A 16 6.45 0.02 -5.26
N ALA A 17 6.45 0.85 -6.30
CA ALA A 17 5.52 0.73 -7.42
C ALA A 17 5.77 -0.57 -8.22
N GLY A 18 7.02 -0.89 -8.53
CA GLY A 18 7.39 -2.09 -9.28
C GLY A 18 7.11 -3.39 -8.52
N LEU A 19 7.30 -3.39 -7.20
CA LEU A 19 7.04 -4.57 -6.35
C LEU A 19 5.57 -4.71 -5.92
N ARG A 20 4.67 -3.81 -6.35
CA ARG A 20 3.26 -3.82 -5.92
C ARG A 20 2.55 -5.14 -6.23
N ALA A 21 2.90 -5.80 -7.34
CA ALA A 21 2.31 -7.09 -7.72
C ALA A 21 2.66 -8.24 -6.77
N LEU A 22 3.77 -8.11 -6.02
CA LEU A 22 4.19 -9.12 -5.04
C LEU A 22 3.53 -8.91 -3.67
N PHE A 23 2.95 -7.73 -3.44
CA PHE A 23 2.17 -7.46 -2.24
C PHE A 23 0.76 -8.00 -2.42
N ARG A 24 0.45 -9.10 -1.72
CA ARG A 24 -0.91 -9.57 -1.51
C ARG A 24 -1.32 -9.17 -0.08
N PRO A 25 -2.42 -8.40 0.11
CA PRO A 25 -2.95 -8.17 1.45
C PRO A 25 -3.44 -9.49 2.04
N GLU A 26 -3.46 -9.58 3.37
CA GLU A 26 -4.07 -10.72 4.06
C GLU A 26 -5.52 -10.91 3.57
N PRO A 27 -5.97 -12.15 3.34
CA PRO A 27 -7.36 -12.40 2.93
C PRO A 27 -8.31 -11.83 3.98
N GLN A 28 -9.16 -10.88 3.55
CA GLN A 28 -10.19 -10.31 4.40
C GLN A 28 -11.53 -11.00 4.12
N THR A 29 -12.26 -11.34 5.17
CA THR A 29 -13.64 -11.86 5.05
C THR A 29 -14.62 -10.74 4.73
N ALA A 30 -15.79 -11.08 4.16
CA ALA A 30 -16.83 -10.10 3.85
C ALA A 30 -17.33 -9.34 5.10
N VAL A 31 -17.34 -10.01 6.26
CA VAL A 31 -17.76 -9.40 7.55
C VAL A 31 -16.75 -8.37 8.02
N GLU A 32 -15.46 -8.70 8.00
CA GLU A 32 -14.38 -7.75 8.37
C GLU A 32 -14.34 -6.56 7.41
N TRP A 33 -14.59 -6.78 6.12
CA TRP A 33 -14.69 -5.68 5.16
C TRP A 33 -15.86 -4.76 5.49
N ALA A 34 -17.03 -5.33 5.80
CA ALA A 34 -18.21 -4.56 6.17
C ALA A 34 -17.99 -3.78 7.47
N ASP A 35 -17.37 -4.37 8.48
CA ASP A 35 -17.04 -3.65 9.72
C ASP A 35 -16.11 -2.45 9.48
N ALA A 36 -15.10 -2.62 8.61
CA ALA A 36 -14.13 -1.57 8.31
C ALA A 36 -14.63 -0.47 7.36
N ASN A 37 -15.60 -0.77 6.48
CA ASN A 37 -16.02 0.13 5.38
C ASN A 37 -17.49 0.51 5.41
N TYR A 38 -18.33 -0.18 6.17
CA TYR A 38 -19.77 -0.01 6.19
C TYR A 38 -20.19 0.79 7.42
N TYR A 39 -20.30 2.10 7.23
CA TYR A 39 -20.93 2.98 8.22
C TYR A 39 -22.45 2.90 8.05
N LEU A 40 -23.12 2.01 8.77
CA LEU A 40 -24.57 2.10 8.91
C LEU A 40 -24.90 3.25 9.88
N PRO A 41 -25.68 4.26 9.47
CA PRO A 41 -26.38 5.10 10.43
C PRO A 41 -27.41 4.25 11.18
N LYS A 42 -27.57 4.52 12.48
CA LYS A 42 -28.49 3.81 13.38
C LYS A 42 -29.95 3.90 12.94
#